data_AF-A0A3S7KIP9-F1
#
_entry.id   AF-A0A3S7KIP9-F1
#
_cell.length_a   1.000
_cell.length_b   1.000
_cell.length_c   1.000
_cell.angle_alpha   90.00
_cell.angle_beta   90.00
_cell.angle_gamma   90.00
#
_symmetry.space_group_name_H-M   'P 1'
#
loop_
_entity.id
_entity.type
_entity.pdbx_description
1 polymer ?
#
loop_
_entity_poly.entity_id
_entity_poly.type
_entity_poly.pdbx_seq_one_letter_code
_entity_poly.pdbx_strand_id
1 'polypeptide(L)'
;MMGAPRMLMGLLLCLASVPALAADRYVDARLYPDPASGWERFRSVERALVAGFDDVCGDTFCEGEYYNLQAMRLRCAVERASGQVAGCTWTFAGSNSSVLDDGSIDVDLRSYACALPLAAGTPLESLLQALEAVPPRDAIDVPLPGTSISVYDGLTDCL
;
A
#
# COMPACT_ATOMS: atom_id res chain seq x y z
N MET A 1 50.07 31.95 -49.63
CA MET A 1 50.85 32.09 -48.38
C MET A 1 49.89 31.97 -47.21
N MET A 2 50.23 31.10 -46.24
CA MET A 2 49.78 31.09 -44.83
C MET A 2 48.27 30.90 -44.59
N GLY A 3 47.77 29.93 -43.82
CA GLY A 3 48.36 28.94 -42.94
C GLY A 3 47.22 28.46 -42.04
N ALA A 4 47.01 27.14 -41.97
CA ALA A 4 46.13 26.55 -40.95
C ALA A 4 46.90 26.46 -39.62
N PRO A 5 46.19 26.56 -38.49
CA PRO A 5 46.53 25.73 -37.35
C PRO A 5 45.32 24.93 -36.86
N ARG A 6 45.62 23.64 -36.67
CA ARG A 6 44.84 22.64 -35.96
C ARG A 6 44.75 23.02 -34.48
N MET A 7 43.61 22.82 -33.84
CA MET A 7 43.57 22.60 -32.39
C MET A 7 42.63 21.43 -32.07
N LEU A 8 43.28 20.31 -31.75
CA LEU A 8 42.74 19.19 -30.98
C LEU A 8 42.19 19.71 -29.64
N MET A 9 41.22 18.97 -29.07
CA MET A 9 41.14 18.56 -27.66
C MET A 9 39.68 18.62 -27.16
N GLY A 10 39.17 17.48 -26.70
CA GLY A 10 37.96 17.48 -25.87
C GLY A 10 37.01 16.29 -26.04
N LEU A 11 37.50 15.07 -26.27
CA LEU A 11 36.70 13.87 -26.01
C LEU A 11 36.62 13.65 -24.49
N LEU A 12 35.67 14.31 -23.83
CA LEU A 12 35.26 13.98 -22.46
C LEU A 12 33.74 13.94 -22.39
N LEU A 13 33.18 12.75 -22.58
CA LEU A 13 31.86 12.39 -22.06
C LEU A 13 31.96 10.99 -21.42
N CYS A 14 32.67 10.91 -20.30
CA CYS A 14 32.41 9.88 -19.29
C CYS A 14 31.21 10.32 -18.45
N LEU A 15 30.00 10.06 -18.93
CA LEU A 15 28.79 10.10 -18.11
C LEU A 15 28.29 8.66 -17.94
N ALA A 16 29.01 7.89 -17.11
CA ALA A 16 28.43 6.71 -16.48
C ALA A 16 27.52 7.19 -15.35
N SER A 17 26.34 7.68 -15.69
CA SER A 17 25.26 7.90 -14.72
C SER A 17 24.50 6.59 -14.54
N VAL A 18 24.98 5.72 -13.66
CA VAL A 18 24.18 4.60 -13.14
C VAL A 18 23.94 4.86 -11.65
N PRO A 19 22.72 5.33 -11.33
CA PRO A 19 21.95 4.59 -10.34
C PRO A 19 20.46 4.62 -10.71
N ALA A 20 20.03 3.80 -11.67
CA ALA A 20 18.61 3.58 -11.96
C ALA A 20 18.11 2.18 -11.52
N LEU A 21 18.98 1.31 -11.00
CA LEU A 21 18.59 -0.07 -10.61
C LEU A 21 17.74 -0.14 -9.34
N ALA A 22 17.75 0.88 -8.48
CA ALA A 22 16.97 0.86 -7.23
C ALA A 22 15.49 1.23 -7.45
N ALA A 23 15.20 2.12 -8.40
CA ALA A 23 13.84 2.54 -8.73
C ALA A 23 13.03 1.43 -9.43
N ASP A 24 13.68 0.34 -9.83
CA ASP A 24 13.06 -0.76 -10.56
C ASP A 24 13.04 -2.07 -9.78
N ARG A 25 13.57 -2.13 -8.55
CA ARG A 25 13.55 -3.37 -7.77
C ARG A 25 12.16 -3.71 -7.24
N TYR A 26 11.41 -2.68 -6.83
CA TYR A 26 10.08 -2.84 -6.28
C TYR A 26 9.06 -2.11 -7.14
N VAL A 27 7.89 -2.71 -7.27
CA VAL A 27 6.75 -2.16 -7.99
C VAL A 27 5.52 -2.21 -7.09
N ASP A 28 4.58 -1.31 -7.34
CA ASP A 28 3.26 -1.39 -6.73
C ASP A 28 2.54 -2.66 -7.19
N ALA A 29 1.91 -3.38 -6.26
CA ALA A 29 1.18 -4.61 -6.59
C ALA A 29 0.11 -4.41 -7.69
N ARG A 30 -0.50 -3.23 -7.82
CA ARG A 30 -1.48 -2.93 -8.89
C ARG A 30 -0.85 -2.86 -10.28
N LEU A 31 0.47 -2.79 -10.37
CA LEU A 31 1.23 -2.74 -11.61
C LEU A 31 2.05 -4.02 -11.84
N TYR A 32 1.87 -5.05 -11.01
CA TYR A 32 2.55 -6.34 -11.09
C TYR A 32 1.58 -7.46 -11.49
N PRO A 33 1.99 -8.44 -12.32
CA PRO A 33 3.24 -8.46 -13.09
C PRO A 33 3.26 -7.41 -14.21
N ASP A 34 2.10 -6.94 -14.63
CA ASP A 34 1.91 -5.82 -15.55
C ASP A 34 0.62 -5.05 -15.18
N PRO A 35 0.43 -3.81 -15.66
CA PRO A 35 -0.74 -3.01 -15.30
C PRO A 35 -2.09 -3.60 -15.76
N ALA A 36 -2.13 -4.38 -16.85
CA ALA A 36 -3.39 -4.93 -17.36
C ALA A 36 -3.88 -6.11 -16.51
N SER A 37 -2.96 -6.91 -16.00
CA SER A 37 -3.27 -8.05 -15.13
C SER A 37 -3.39 -7.68 -13.65
N GLY A 38 -2.50 -6.82 -13.14
CA GLY A 38 -2.40 -6.50 -11.72
C GLY A 38 -3.47 -5.55 -11.19
N TRP A 39 -3.92 -4.60 -12.02
CA TRP A 39 -4.70 -3.46 -11.52
C TRP A 39 -6.06 -3.85 -10.99
N GLU A 40 -6.88 -4.52 -11.80
CA GLU A 40 -8.25 -4.87 -11.39
C GLU A 40 -8.24 -5.93 -10.29
N ARG A 41 -7.33 -6.91 -10.38
CA ARG A 41 -7.24 -7.99 -9.42
C ARG A 41 -6.90 -7.47 -8.02
N PHE A 42 -5.84 -6.68 -7.89
CA PHE A 42 -5.47 -6.08 -6.61
C PHE A 42 -6.57 -5.15 -6.09
N ARG A 43 -7.21 -4.36 -6.97
CA ARG A 43 -8.34 -3.50 -6.56
C ARG A 43 -9.56 -4.28 -6.10
N SER A 44 -9.80 -5.48 -6.64
CA SER A 44 -10.88 -6.34 -6.16
C SER A 44 -10.61 -6.79 -4.73
N VAL A 45 -9.37 -7.19 -4.42
CA VAL A 45 -8.94 -7.54 -3.07
C VAL A 45 -8.99 -6.34 -2.12
N GLU A 46 -8.51 -5.16 -2.54
CA GLU A 46 -8.64 -3.91 -1.75
C GLU A 46 -10.11 -3.62 -1.41
N ARG A 47 -11.03 -3.78 -2.37
CA ARG A 47 -12.47 -3.61 -2.14
C ARG A 47 -13.06 -4.64 -1.19
N ALA A 48 -12.61 -5.90 -1.26
CA ALA A 48 -13.06 -6.94 -0.34
C ALA A 48 -12.63 -6.61 1.10
N LEU A 49 -11.36 -6.26 1.30
CA LEU A 49 -10.86 -5.84 2.60
C LEU A 49 -11.60 -4.61 3.15
N VAL A 50 -11.85 -3.59 2.32
CA VAL A 50 -12.67 -2.42 2.71
C VAL A 50 -14.07 -2.86 3.12
N ALA A 51 -14.71 -3.75 2.37
CA ALA A 51 -16.04 -4.25 2.72
C ALA A 51 -16.06 -5.01 4.05
N GLY A 52 -15.02 -5.79 4.35
CA GLY A 52 -14.87 -6.44 5.65
C GLY A 52 -14.64 -5.44 6.78
N PHE A 53 -13.77 -4.44 6.57
CA PHE A 53 -13.56 -3.36 7.55
C PHE A 53 -14.84 -2.59 7.85
N ASP A 54 -15.59 -2.21 6.81
CA ASP A 54 -16.85 -1.47 6.96
C ASP A 54 -17.91 -2.30 7.72
N ASP A 55 -17.90 -3.63 7.58
CA ASP A 55 -18.82 -4.54 8.28
C ASP A 55 -18.50 -4.61 9.78
N VAL A 56 -17.22 -4.61 10.16
CA VAL A 56 -16.79 -4.74 11.56
C VAL A 56 -16.53 -3.41 12.27
N CYS A 57 -16.35 -2.29 11.56
CA CYS A 57 -15.85 -1.06 12.20
C CYS A 57 -16.77 -0.61 13.34
N GLY A 58 -18.09 -0.56 13.11
CA GLY A 58 -19.06 -0.07 14.09
C GLY A 58 -19.03 -0.81 15.43
N ASP A 59 -18.71 -2.10 15.41
CA ASP A 59 -18.71 -2.98 16.59
C ASP A 59 -17.31 -3.17 17.20
N THR A 60 -16.27 -2.56 16.59
CA THR A 60 -14.87 -2.75 16.99
C THR A 60 -14.08 -1.44 16.89
N PHE A 61 -13.47 -1.16 15.73
CA PHE A 61 -12.53 -0.06 15.54
C PHE A 61 -13.14 1.33 15.69
N CYS A 62 -14.42 1.49 15.34
CA CYS A 62 -15.17 2.76 15.38
C CYS A 62 -15.91 2.98 16.72
N GLU A 63 -15.70 2.17 17.76
CA GLU A 63 -16.34 2.41 19.08
C GLU A 63 -15.58 3.44 19.94
N GLY A 64 -14.34 3.77 19.57
CA GLY A 64 -13.43 4.60 20.37
C GLY A 64 -13.53 6.11 20.13
N GLU A 65 -12.38 6.79 20.25
CA GLU A 65 -12.25 8.26 20.10
C GLU A 65 -12.69 8.76 18.72
N TYR A 66 -12.52 7.92 17.68
CA TYR A 66 -12.89 8.23 16.30
C TYR A 66 -13.93 7.23 15.79
N TYR A 67 -15.20 7.65 15.80
CA TYR A 67 -16.34 6.80 15.40
C TYR A 67 -16.56 6.73 13.89
N ASN A 68 -15.74 7.42 13.10
CA ASN A 68 -15.89 7.57 11.66
C ASN A 68 -14.61 7.19 10.91
N LEU A 69 -13.84 6.20 11.41
CA LEU A 69 -12.68 5.71 10.69
C LEU A 69 -13.09 5.28 9.28
N GLN A 70 -12.28 5.69 8.31
CA GLN A 70 -12.47 5.40 6.90
C GLN A 70 -11.21 4.75 6.36
N ALA A 71 -11.38 3.59 5.71
CA ALA A 71 -10.32 2.94 4.96
C ALA A 71 -9.96 3.75 3.72
N MET A 72 -8.68 4.13 3.60
CA MET A 72 -8.18 4.91 2.48
C MET A 72 -7.59 3.99 1.39
N ARG A 73 -6.26 3.86 1.34
CA ARG A 73 -5.59 3.05 0.32
C ARG A 73 -4.75 1.96 0.95
N LEU A 74 -4.89 0.76 0.40
CA LEU A 74 -3.97 -0.34 0.59
C LEU A 74 -2.92 -0.30 -0.51
N ARG A 75 -1.64 -0.31 -0.13
CA ARG A 75 -0.51 -0.34 -1.06
C ARG A 75 0.45 -1.44 -0.65
N CYS A 76 0.87 -2.25 -1.61
CA CYS A 76 1.86 -3.30 -1.40
C CYS A 76 3.06 -3.09 -2.32
N ALA A 77 4.26 -3.15 -1.76
CA ALA A 77 5.50 -3.15 -2.51
C ALA A 77 5.86 -4.60 -2.85
N VAL A 78 6.08 -4.88 -4.13
CA VAL A 78 6.38 -6.22 -4.66
C VAL A 78 7.74 -6.20 -5.32
N GLU A 79 8.60 -7.13 -4.96
CA GLU A 79 9.92 -7.29 -5.57
C GLU A 79 9.76 -7.88 -6.97
N ARG A 80 10.25 -7.17 -8.00
CA ARG A 80 9.96 -7.52 -9.40
C ARG A 80 10.49 -8.89 -9.83
N ALA A 81 11.65 -9.30 -9.34
CA ALA A 81 12.32 -10.51 -9.79
C ALA A 81 11.69 -11.78 -9.22
N SER A 82 11.16 -11.70 -8.00
CA SER A 82 10.63 -12.83 -7.23
C SER A 82 9.12 -12.83 -7.08
N GLY A 83 8.45 -11.68 -7.29
CA GLY A 83 7.03 -11.51 -7.01
C GLY A 83 6.67 -11.55 -5.52
N GLN A 84 7.68 -11.48 -4.64
CA GLN A 84 7.47 -11.49 -3.20
C GLN A 84 7.04 -10.10 -2.71
N VAL A 85 6.10 -10.08 -1.79
CA VAL A 85 5.65 -8.86 -1.13
C VAL A 85 6.68 -8.45 -0.10
N ALA A 86 7.27 -7.27 -0.26
CA ALA A 86 8.18 -6.68 0.71
C ALA A 86 7.43 -6.10 1.93
N GLY A 87 6.19 -5.68 1.72
CA GLY A 87 5.30 -5.20 2.75
C GLY A 87 4.04 -4.58 2.14
N CYS A 88 2.99 -4.50 2.94
CA CYS A 88 1.77 -3.79 2.61
C CYS A 88 1.44 -2.79 3.72
N THR A 89 0.96 -1.62 3.32
CA THR A 89 0.47 -0.58 4.23
C THR A 89 -0.95 -0.22 3.84
N TRP A 90 -1.87 -0.31 4.81
CA TRP A 90 -3.22 0.20 4.69
C TRP A 90 -3.36 1.47 5.51
N THR A 91 -3.83 2.52 4.86
CA THR A 91 -4.03 3.82 5.47
C THR A 91 -5.48 4.04 5.87
N PHE A 92 -5.68 4.70 7.00
CA PHE A 92 -7.00 5.06 7.53
C PHE A 92 -7.00 6.51 7.98
N ALA A 93 -8.18 7.12 8.02
CA ALA A 93 -8.38 8.43 8.63
C ALA A 93 -9.71 8.50 9.35
N GLY A 94 -9.77 9.27 10.43
CA GLY A 94 -10.98 9.53 11.20
C GLY A 94 -10.90 10.90 11.86
N SER A 95 -12.03 11.41 12.30
CA SER A 95 -12.13 12.71 12.93
C SER A 95 -13.22 12.75 14.00
N ASN A 96 -12.98 13.50 15.05
CA ASN A 96 -14.02 13.93 15.97
C ASN A 96 -14.27 15.43 15.74
N SER A 97 -15.53 15.82 15.53
CA SER A 97 -15.87 17.21 15.24
C SER A 97 -17.05 17.66 16.07
N SER A 98 -17.00 18.90 16.56
CA SER A 98 -18.09 19.50 17.32
C SER A 98 -18.40 20.91 16.82
N VAL A 99 -19.65 21.32 16.94
CA VAL A 99 -20.07 22.70 16.63
C VAL A 99 -19.97 23.51 17.93
N LEU A 100 -19.23 24.60 17.88
CA LEU A 100 -19.05 25.52 19.02
C LEU A 100 -20.21 26.52 19.10
N ASP A 101 -20.34 27.19 20.25
CA ASP A 101 -21.42 28.15 20.52
C ASP A 101 -21.41 29.37 19.57
N ASP A 102 -20.25 29.70 18.99
CA ASP A 102 -20.10 30.78 18.00
C ASP A 102 -20.40 30.35 16.56
N GLY A 103 -20.81 29.09 16.36
CA GLY A 103 -21.11 28.49 15.07
C GLY A 103 -19.89 28.01 14.28
N SER A 104 -18.68 28.12 14.84
CA SER A 104 -17.49 27.48 14.26
C SER A 104 -17.48 25.97 14.53
N ILE A 105 -16.65 25.25 13.77
CA ILE A 105 -16.50 23.80 13.91
C ILE A 105 -15.10 23.52 14.42
N ASP A 106 -15.00 22.85 15.57
CA ASP A 106 -13.76 22.26 16.05
C ASP A 106 -13.59 20.86 15.45
N VAL A 107 -12.38 20.54 15.01
CA VAL A 107 -12.07 19.28 14.31
C VAL A 107 -10.76 18.73 14.83
N ASP A 108 -10.83 17.55 15.45
CA ASP A 108 -9.67 16.69 15.67
C ASP A 108 -9.62 15.63 14.57
N LEU A 109 -8.47 15.53 13.89
CA LEU A 109 -8.27 14.64 12.74
C LEU A 109 -7.07 13.74 13.01
N ARG A 110 -7.23 12.44 12.74
CA ARG A 110 -6.15 11.45 12.78
C ARG A 110 -6.05 10.65 11.51
N SER A 111 -4.83 10.17 11.27
CA SER A 111 -4.51 9.23 10.20
C SER A 111 -3.60 8.13 10.72
N TYR A 112 -3.83 6.92 10.23
CA TYR A 112 -3.09 5.72 10.60
C TYR A 112 -2.47 5.10 9.35
N ALA A 113 -1.33 4.43 9.53
CA ALA A 113 -0.62 3.69 8.48
C ALA A 113 -0.26 2.30 9.01
N CYS A 114 -1.20 1.36 8.85
CA CYS A 114 -1.10 0.02 9.40
C CYS A 114 -0.36 -0.91 8.45
N ALA A 115 0.70 -1.55 8.94
CA ALA A 115 1.38 -2.60 8.19
C ALA A 115 0.58 -3.91 8.29
N LEU A 116 0.37 -4.60 7.18
CA LEU A 116 -0.27 -5.92 7.23
C LEU A 116 0.74 -6.95 7.79
N PRO A 117 0.29 -7.89 8.65
CA PRO A 117 1.16 -8.85 9.32
C PRO A 117 1.55 -10.02 8.39
N LEU A 118 2.30 -9.73 7.33
CA LEU A 118 2.73 -10.71 6.34
C LEU A 118 3.96 -11.50 6.81
N ALA A 119 3.96 -12.82 6.54
CA ALA A 119 5.19 -13.60 6.65
C ALA A 119 6.26 -13.11 5.65
N ALA A 120 7.52 -13.24 6.04
CA ALA A 120 8.62 -12.91 5.14
C ALA A 120 8.62 -13.84 3.91
N GLY A 121 8.78 -13.25 2.72
CA GLY A 121 8.82 -13.97 1.46
C GLY A 121 7.46 -14.40 0.91
N THR A 122 6.35 -13.90 1.47
CA THR A 122 5.00 -14.16 0.94
C THR A 122 4.90 -13.75 -0.53
N PRO A 123 4.56 -14.67 -1.45
CA PRO A 123 4.29 -14.33 -2.85
C PRO A 123 3.01 -13.49 -2.98
N LEU A 124 3.01 -12.49 -3.85
CA LEU A 124 1.81 -11.68 -4.12
C LEU A 124 0.63 -12.56 -4.56
N GLU A 125 0.90 -13.53 -5.43
CA GLU A 125 -0.12 -14.46 -5.92
C GLU A 125 -0.80 -15.26 -4.81
N SER A 126 -0.03 -15.73 -3.83
CA SER A 126 -0.57 -16.46 -2.68
C SER A 126 -1.40 -15.55 -1.78
N LEU A 127 -0.99 -14.29 -1.61
CA LEU A 127 -1.75 -13.31 -0.86
C LEU A 127 -3.10 -13.02 -1.54
N LEU A 128 -3.08 -12.69 -2.84
CA LEU A 128 -4.30 -12.40 -3.59
C LEU A 128 -5.24 -13.61 -3.60
N GLN A 129 -4.71 -14.81 -3.87
CA GLN A 129 -5.50 -16.04 -3.89
C GLN A 129 -6.17 -16.34 -2.54
N ALA A 130 -5.46 -16.14 -1.42
CA ALA A 130 -6.03 -16.37 -0.10
C ALA A 130 -7.22 -15.45 0.18
N LEU A 131 -7.10 -14.17 -0.17
CA LEU A 131 -8.15 -13.16 0.04
C LEU A 131 -9.31 -13.30 -0.96
N GLU A 132 -9.05 -13.81 -2.16
CA GLU A 132 -10.06 -14.10 -3.19
C GLU A 132 -10.85 -15.39 -2.92
N ALA A 133 -10.33 -16.29 -2.08
CA ALA A 133 -10.92 -17.61 -1.84
C ALA A 133 -12.16 -17.58 -0.93
N VAL A 134 -12.47 -16.42 -0.33
CA VAL A 134 -13.59 -16.25 0.60
C VAL A 134 -14.56 -15.17 0.11
N PRO A 135 -15.79 -15.12 0.66
CA PRO A 135 -16.68 -14.00 0.40
C PRO A 135 -16.02 -12.66 0.75
N PRO A 136 -16.29 -11.56 0.01
CA PRO A 136 -15.56 -10.30 0.19
C PRO A 136 -15.53 -9.75 1.61
N ARG A 137 -16.63 -9.87 2.37
CA ARG A 137 -16.71 -9.38 3.75
C ARG A 137 -15.84 -10.17 4.72
N ASP A 138 -15.64 -11.45 4.44
CA ASP A 138 -14.87 -12.35 5.30
C ASP A 138 -13.36 -12.26 5.01
N ALA A 139 -12.96 -11.54 3.95
CA ALA A 139 -11.56 -11.44 3.53
C ALA A 139 -10.64 -10.84 4.61
N ILE A 140 -11.19 -9.98 5.47
CA ILE A 140 -10.41 -9.34 6.55
C ILE A 140 -9.98 -10.33 7.64
N ASP A 141 -10.73 -11.42 7.82
CA ASP A 141 -10.53 -12.44 8.86
C ASP A 141 -9.71 -13.64 8.38
N VAL A 142 -9.36 -13.69 7.10
CA VAL A 142 -8.55 -14.78 6.55
C VAL A 142 -7.12 -14.71 7.08
N PRO A 143 -6.57 -15.79 7.65
CA PRO A 143 -5.17 -15.85 8.02
C PRO A 143 -4.27 -15.62 6.80
N LEU A 144 -3.34 -14.66 6.94
CA LEU A 144 -2.43 -14.31 5.85
C LEU A 144 -1.44 -15.45 5.58
N PRO A 145 -1.03 -15.68 4.31
CA PRO A 145 -0.16 -16.80 3.96
C PRO A 145 1.12 -16.85 4.82
N GLY A 146 1.42 -18.05 5.33
CA GLY A 146 2.58 -18.28 6.20
C GLY A 146 2.41 -17.79 7.64
N THR A 147 1.22 -17.34 8.04
CA THR A 147 0.90 -16.88 9.39
C THR A 147 -0.40 -17.50 9.89
N SER A 148 -0.69 -17.31 11.18
CA SER A 148 -2.01 -17.56 11.76
C SER A 148 -2.78 -16.25 12.04
N ILE A 149 -2.31 -15.13 11.49
CA ILE A 149 -2.77 -13.77 11.81
C ILE A 149 -3.52 -13.22 10.60
N SER A 150 -4.70 -12.66 10.82
CA SER A 150 -5.53 -12.04 9.79
C SER A 150 -5.21 -10.55 9.60
N VAL A 151 -5.86 -9.90 8.63
CA VAL A 151 -5.78 -8.43 8.53
C VAL A 151 -6.48 -7.78 9.72
N TYR A 152 -7.62 -8.31 10.15
CA TYR A 152 -8.37 -7.86 11.32
C TYR A 152 -7.49 -7.82 12.59
N ASP A 153 -6.76 -8.90 12.85
CA ASP A 153 -5.87 -8.99 14.01
C ASP A 153 -4.79 -7.90 13.96
N GLY A 154 -4.18 -7.70 12.78
CA GLY A 154 -3.16 -6.66 12.60
C GLY A 154 -3.69 -5.23 12.70
N LEU A 155 -4.96 -5.00 12.38
CA LEU A 155 -5.60 -3.69 12.58
C LEU A 155 -5.90 -3.42 14.05
N THR A 156 -6.23 -4.45 14.83
CA THR A 156 -6.50 -4.32 16.28
C THR A 156 -5.28 -3.79 17.04
N ASP A 157 -4.07 -4.12 16.61
CA ASP A 157 -2.83 -3.60 17.20
C ASP A 157 -2.45 -2.18 16.72
N CYS A 158 -3.09 -1.68 15.64
CA CYS A 158 -2.69 -0.46 14.95
C CYS A 158 -3.65 0.73 15.14
N LEU A 159 -4.96 0.46 15.09
CA LEU A 159 -6.04 1.46 15.17
C LEU A 159 -6.45 1.69 16.63
#